data_AF-R8BE53-F1
#
_entry.id   AF-R8BE53-F1
#
_cell.length_a   1.000
_cell.length_b   1.000
_cell.length_c   1.000
_cell.angle_alpha   90.00
_cell.angle_beta   90.00
_cell.angle_gamma   90.00
#
_symmetry.space_group_name_H-M   'P 1'
#
loop_
_entity.id
_entity.type
_entity.pdbx_description
1 polymer ?
#
loop_
_entity_poly.entity_id
_entity_poly.type
_entity_poly.pdbx_seq_one_letter_code
_entity_poly.pdbx_strand_id
1 'polypeptide(L)'
;MAARALRRYPFFLRRLVHWFVPECQRIRRDLREARRILKPIIEQRLERNRQAAARGEHVSKIEDTIGWLHDGYQEQGLAPDLATSQLGLAMAAIHTTTELLTGSLLDLFATPQILGDVRGEMRTVLDAQLWKKTTLYQLKLLDSVLKESQRLHTRDVATMRRIVEDPLELSDGTTLPRGAYTMVSFQNLRDPSIYPDPDVFNPRRFLDLRQQPGQENRWQLVSTSPEHLAFGHGLHACPGRFFASNEVKVALCHLLLKYDWKLADGIDRPKDIVYGSEMGVDGNAKVLFRRREEEVPL
;
A
#
# COMPACT_ATOMS: atom_id res chain seq x y z
N MET A 1 10.12 0.77 -14.72
CA MET A 1 10.33 0.77 -16.20
C MET A 1 11.79 0.54 -16.60
N ALA A 2 12.78 1.30 -16.13
CA ALA A 2 14.18 1.12 -16.55
C ALA A 2 14.77 -0.28 -16.28
N ALA A 3 14.46 -0.90 -15.15
CA ALA A 3 14.88 -2.27 -14.86
C ALA A 3 14.36 -3.27 -15.90
N ARG A 4 13.11 -3.09 -16.39
CA ARG A 4 12.53 -3.93 -17.45
C ARG A 4 13.23 -3.69 -18.80
N ALA A 5 13.52 -2.43 -19.13
CA ALA A 5 14.29 -2.10 -20.33
C ALA A 5 15.68 -2.75 -20.32
N LEU A 6 16.39 -2.72 -19.19
CA LEU A 6 17.70 -3.37 -19.02
C LEU A 6 17.65 -4.90 -19.12
N ARG A 7 16.54 -5.54 -18.73
CA ARG A 7 16.37 -7.00 -18.85
C ARG A 7 16.39 -7.48 -20.30
N ARG A 8 16.13 -6.61 -21.29
CA ARG A 8 16.24 -6.92 -22.73
C ARG A 8 17.68 -7.14 -23.19
N TYR A 9 18.67 -6.69 -22.42
CA TYR A 9 20.09 -6.83 -22.73
C TYR A 9 20.73 -7.97 -21.92
N PRO A 10 21.71 -8.70 -22.49
CA PRO A 10 22.52 -9.67 -21.78
C PRO A 10 23.16 -9.07 -20.51
N PHE A 11 23.22 -9.85 -19.43
CA PHE A 11 23.66 -9.37 -18.11
C PHE A 11 25.00 -8.61 -18.14
N PHE A 12 26.00 -9.14 -18.85
CA PHE A 12 27.33 -8.55 -18.95
C PHE A 12 27.35 -7.19 -19.68
N LEU A 13 26.42 -6.94 -20.60
CA LEU A 13 26.31 -5.66 -21.31
C LEU A 13 25.57 -4.58 -20.51
N ARG A 14 24.81 -4.96 -19.48
CA ARG A 14 23.97 -4.00 -18.74
C ARG A 14 24.78 -2.85 -18.15
N ARG A 15 26.03 -3.09 -17.75
CA ARG A 15 26.99 -2.09 -17.22
C ARG A 15 27.40 -1.02 -18.23
N LEU A 16 27.33 -1.31 -19.52
CA LEU A 16 27.64 -0.34 -20.57
C LEU A 16 26.36 0.29 -21.11
N VAL A 17 25.36 -0.55 -21.40
CA VAL A 17 24.15 -0.12 -22.10
C VAL A 17 23.27 0.81 -21.24
N HIS A 18 23.30 0.71 -19.91
CA HIS A 18 22.50 1.60 -19.05
C HIS A 18 22.82 3.09 -19.20
N TRP A 19 23.95 3.46 -19.80
CA TRP A 19 24.28 4.85 -20.13
C TRP A 19 23.47 5.38 -21.33
N PHE A 20 23.08 4.50 -22.24
CA PHE A 20 22.41 4.84 -23.50
C PHE A 20 20.91 4.53 -23.50
N VAL A 21 20.44 3.67 -22.59
CA VAL A 21 19.01 3.36 -22.45
C VAL A 21 18.22 4.61 -21.99
N PRO A 22 17.23 5.09 -22.77
CA PRO A 22 16.49 6.32 -22.47
C PRO A 22 15.81 6.30 -21.09
N GLU A 23 15.26 5.17 -20.67
CA GLU A 23 14.63 5.01 -19.35
C GLU A 23 15.63 5.15 -18.21
N CYS A 24 16.87 4.67 -18.40
CA CYS A 24 17.94 4.82 -17.41
C CYS A 24 18.44 6.26 -17.33
N GLN A 25 18.58 6.94 -18.48
CA GLN A 25 18.93 8.36 -18.54
C GLN A 25 17.84 9.22 -17.88
N ARG A 26 16.57 8.91 -18.15
CA ARG A 26 15.40 9.58 -17.55
C ARG A 26 15.42 9.44 -16.02
N ILE A 27 15.57 8.23 -15.48
CA ILE A 27 15.65 8.05 -14.01
C ILE A 27 16.80 8.87 -13.39
N ARG A 28 17.98 8.92 -14.02
CA ARG A 28 19.09 9.75 -13.51
C ARG A 28 18.77 11.25 -13.55
N ARG A 29 18.04 11.72 -14.56
CA ARG A 29 17.56 13.11 -14.62
C ARG A 29 16.52 13.37 -13.54
N ASP A 30 15.54 12.50 -13.39
CA ASP A 30 14.45 12.66 -12.43
C ASP A 30 14.99 12.63 -10.99
N LEU A 31 15.97 11.77 -10.69
CA LEU A 31 16.65 11.75 -9.39
C LEU A 31 17.44 13.04 -9.11
N ARG A 32 18.12 13.60 -10.11
CA ARG A 32 18.81 14.89 -9.98
C ARG A 32 17.83 16.02 -9.71
N GLU A 33 16.70 16.02 -10.42
CA GLU A 33 15.66 17.02 -10.26
C GLU A 33 14.98 16.94 -8.88
N ALA A 34 14.64 15.72 -8.44
CA ALA A 34 14.08 15.52 -7.11
C ALA A 34 15.04 15.97 -6.00
N ARG A 35 16.35 15.69 -6.13
CA ARG A 35 17.38 16.22 -5.20
C ARG A 35 17.43 17.75 -5.23
N ARG A 36 17.34 18.36 -6.42
CA ARG A 36 17.33 19.82 -6.56
C ARG A 36 16.14 20.46 -5.84
N ILE A 37 14.96 19.84 -5.93
CA ILE A 37 13.72 20.31 -5.28
C ILE A 37 13.78 20.10 -3.76
N LEU A 38 14.23 18.93 -3.29
CA LEU A 38 14.24 18.57 -1.87
C LEU A 38 15.35 19.28 -1.08
N LYS A 39 16.50 19.57 -1.72
CA LYS A 39 17.65 20.18 -1.07
C LYS A 39 17.32 21.45 -0.25
N PRO A 40 16.70 22.50 -0.83
CA PRO A 40 16.42 23.71 -0.05
C PRO A 40 15.46 23.47 1.12
N ILE A 41 14.50 22.56 0.97
CA ILE A 41 13.53 22.19 2.02
C ILE A 41 14.26 21.52 3.19
N ILE A 42 15.15 20.58 2.88
CA ILE A 42 15.98 19.88 3.86
C ILE A 42 16.90 20.87 4.57
N GLU A 43 17.64 21.69 3.83
CA GLU A 43 18.60 22.66 4.39
C GLU A 43 17.91 23.67 5.30
N GLN A 44 16.79 24.25 4.86
CA GLN A 44 16.00 25.19 5.66
C GLN A 44 15.53 24.55 6.98
N ARG A 45 15.11 23.28 6.94
CA ARG A 45 14.63 22.58 8.12
C ARG A 45 15.75 22.25 9.11
N LEU A 46 16.88 21.74 8.60
CA LEU A 46 18.03 21.43 9.45
C LEU A 46 18.56 22.70 10.12
N GLU A 47 18.59 23.83 9.41
CA GLU A 47 18.98 25.11 9.97
C GLU A 47 17.99 25.60 11.03
N ARG A 48 16.68 25.53 10.75
CA ARG A 48 15.63 25.85 11.73
C ARG A 48 15.80 25.04 13.03
N ASN A 49 16.02 23.74 12.91
CA ASN A 49 16.19 22.84 14.04
C ASN A 49 17.48 23.15 14.82
N ARG A 50 18.59 23.45 14.14
CA ARG A 50 19.86 23.87 14.76
C ARG A 50 19.69 25.16 15.56
N GLN A 51 19.00 26.15 15.01
CA GLN A 51 18.77 27.43 15.68
C GLN A 51 17.86 27.29 16.90
N ALA A 52 16.79 26.49 16.80
CA ALA A 52 15.92 26.20 17.94
C ALA A 52 16.67 25.46 19.06
N ALA A 53 17.49 24.46 18.71
CA ALA A 53 18.35 23.77 19.68
C ALA A 53 19.34 24.72 20.36
N ALA A 54 19.95 25.64 19.61
CA ALA A 54 20.88 26.64 20.17
C ALA A 54 20.20 27.62 21.15
N ARG A 55 18.89 27.86 20.99
CA ARG A 55 18.07 28.67 21.91
C ARG A 55 17.52 27.88 23.10
N GLY A 56 17.82 26.59 23.20
CA GLY A 56 17.25 25.70 24.22
C GLY A 56 15.76 25.41 24.04
N GLU A 57 15.22 25.69 22.85
CA GLU A 57 13.82 25.41 22.52
C GLU A 57 13.61 23.92 22.25
N HIS A 58 12.41 23.43 22.55
CA HIS A 58 12.03 22.07 22.19
C HIS A 58 11.94 21.93 20.66
N VAL A 59 12.92 21.26 20.07
CA VAL A 59 12.85 20.82 18.67
C VAL A 59 11.99 19.56 18.62
N SER A 60 10.82 19.64 17.98
CA SER A 60 10.05 18.43 17.67
C SER A 60 10.93 17.52 16.81
N LYS A 61 11.35 16.38 17.40
CA LYS A 61 12.28 15.45 16.73
C LYS A 61 11.68 14.90 15.44
N ILE A 62 10.36 14.68 15.39
CA ILE A 62 9.70 14.03 14.25
C ILE A 62 8.34 14.68 13.96
N GLU A 63 8.30 15.60 12.99
CA GLU A 63 7.01 16.09 12.44
C GLU A 63 6.64 15.37 11.14
N ASP A 64 7.62 14.81 10.42
CA ASP A 64 7.42 14.09 9.16
C ASP A 64 8.58 13.13 8.82
N THR A 65 8.53 12.59 7.60
CA THR A 65 9.50 11.62 7.06
C THR A 65 10.91 12.18 6.92
N ILE A 66 11.10 13.48 6.66
CA ILE A 66 12.43 14.08 6.55
C ILE A 66 13.11 14.11 7.91
N GLY A 67 12.39 14.53 8.95
CA GLY A 67 12.90 14.50 10.33
C GLY A 67 13.21 13.09 10.79
N TRP A 68 12.26 12.16 10.58
CA TRP A 68 12.44 10.75 10.96
C TRP A 68 13.64 10.09 10.29
N LEU A 69 13.82 10.32 8.98
CA LEU A 69 14.98 9.82 8.24
C LEU A 69 16.28 10.44 8.76
N HIS A 70 16.29 11.74 9.04
CA HIS A 70 17.48 12.43 9.55
C HIS A 70 17.95 11.83 10.88
N ASP A 71 17.04 11.65 11.82
CA ASP A 71 17.34 11.04 13.12
C ASP A 71 17.87 9.61 12.95
N GLY A 72 17.23 8.80 12.11
CA GLY A 72 17.69 7.44 11.82
C GLY A 72 19.10 7.38 11.21
N TYR A 73 19.46 8.33 10.35
CA TYR A 73 20.84 8.45 9.83
C TYR A 73 21.83 8.84 10.93
N GLN A 74 21.46 9.78 11.82
CA GLN A 74 22.32 10.21 12.93
C GLN A 74 22.58 9.08 13.92
N GLU A 75 21.55 8.32 14.30
CA GLU A 75 21.66 7.18 15.22
C GLU A 75 22.61 6.09 14.69
N GLN A 76 22.67 5.93 13.36
CA GLN A 76 23.56 4.96 12.69
C GLN A 76 24.95 5.52 12.35
N GLY A 77 25.21 6.81 12.61
CA GLY A 77 26.47 7.47 12.23
C GLY A 77 26.70 7.53 10.72
N LEU A 78 25.63 7.52 9.91
CA LEU A 78 25.70 7.47 8.46
C LEU A 78 25.50 8.87 7.84
N ALA A 79 26.18 9.11 6.71
CA ALA A 79 25.95 10.32 5.92
C ALA A 79 24.53 10.32 5.34
N PRO A 80 23.72 11.37 5.57
CA PRO A 80 22.31 11.36 5.19
C PRO A 80 22.12 11.60 3.68
N ASP A 81 21.50 10.66 2.97
CA ASP A 81 20.89 10.89 1.64
C ASP A 81 19.36 10.95 1.76
N LEU A 82 18.89 12.00 2.44
CA LEU A 82 17.46 12.19 2.75
C LEU A 82 16.61 12.27 1.49
N ALA A 83 17.14 12.84 0.41
CA ALA A 83 16.39 12.97 -0.84
C ALA A 83 16.11 11.60 -1.49
N THR A 84 17.12 10.73 -1.57
CA THR A 84 16.92 9.37 -2.10
C THR A 84 15.99 8.55 -1.20
N SER A 85 16.17 8.64 0.12
CA SER A 85 15.31 7.92 1.08
C SER A 85 13.86 8.41 1.04
N GLN A 86 13.63 9.72 0.90
CA GLN A 86 12.30 10.29 0.71
C GLN A 86 11.64 9.78 -0.57
N LEU A 87 12.39 9.71 -1.68
CA LEU A 87 11.89 9.15 -2.93
C LEU A 87 11.54 7.67 -2.81
N GLY A 88 12.36 6.90 -2.08
CA GLY A 88 12.09 5.50 -1.77
C GLY A 88 10.78 5.32 -1.00
N LEU A 89 10.54 6.13 0.03
CA LEU A 89 9.30 6.13 0.79
C LEU A 89 8.10 6.54 -0.07
N ALA A 90 8.23 7.59 -0.89
CA ALA A 90 7.17 8.03 -1.79
C ALA A 90 6.79 6.94 -2.80
N MET A 91 7.77 6.26 -3.40
CA MET A 91 7.51 5.14 -4.31
C MET A 91 6.78 3.98 -3.62
N ALA A 92 7.13 3.67 -2.38
CA ALA A 92 6.47 2.62 -1.60
C ALA A 92 5.03 2.99 -1.22
N ALA A 93 4.76 4.25 -0.91
CA ALA A 93 3.46 4.73 -0.42
C ALA A 93 2.46 5.02 -1.56
N ILE A 94 2.88 5.71 -2.63
CA ILE A 94 1.93 6.25 -3.62
C ILE A 94 1.23 5.14 -4.40
N HIS A 95 2.00 4.24 -5.03
CA HIS A 95 1.44 3.26 -5.96
C HIS A 95 0.55 2.23 -5.25
N THR A 96 0.99 1.70 -4.12
CA THR A 96 0.27 0.65 -3.39
C THR A 96 -1.05 1.18 -2.80
N THR A 97 -1.05 2.38 -2.22
CA THR A 97 -2.27 3.06 -1.74
C THR A 97 -3.23 3.34 -2.91
N THR A 98 -2.73 3.86 -4.03
CA THR A 98 -3.57 4.16 -5.21
C THR A 98 -4.26 2.91 -5.72
N GLU A 99 -3.53 1.80 -5.86
CA GLU A 99 -4.08 0.53 -6.33
C GLU A 99 -5.16 -0.02 -5.38
N LEU A 100 -4.91 -0.02 -4.06
CA LEU A 100 -5.92 -0.45 -3.08
C LEU A 100 -7.18 0.42 -3.17
N LEU A 101 -7.01 1.74 -3.21
CA LEU A 101 -8.12 2.69 -3.33
C LEU A 101 -8.93 2.45 -4.61
N THR A 102 -8.26 2.40 -5.77
CA THR A 102 -8.95 2.23 -7.06
C THR A 102 -9.59 0.86 -7.18
N GLY A 103 -8.91 -0.21 -6.78
CA GLY A 103 -9.45 -1.57 -6.80
C GLY A 103 -10.72 -1.69 -5.94
N SER A 104 -10.66 -1.18 -4.71
CA SER A 104 -11.81 -1.20 -3.80
C SER A 104 -12.98 -0.37 -4.28
N LEU A 105 -12.74 0.76 -4.95
CA LEU A 105 -13.81 1.54 -5.58
C LEU A 105 -14.50 0.74 -6.69
N LEU A 106 -13.73 0.07 -7.56
CA LEU A 106 -14.30 -0.75 -8.63
C LEU A 106 -15.12 -1.92 -8.07
N ASP A 107 -14.66 -2.57 -7.00
CA ASP A 107 -15.42 -3.62 -6.30
C ASP A 107 -16.73 -3.12 -5.72
N LEU A 108 -16.70 -1.95 -5.08
CA LEU A 108 -17.88 -1.30 -4.51
C LEU A 108 -18.87 -0.89 -5.60
N PHE A 109 -18.41 -0.37 -6.73
CA PHE A 109 -19.28 0.05 -7.83
C PHE A 109 -19.93 -1.13 -8.54
N ALA A 110 -19.25 -2.28 -8.54
CA ALA A 110 -19.80 -3.55 -9.03
C ALA A 110 -20.76 -4.22 -8.04
N THR A 111 -20.85 -3.72 -6.80
CA THR A 111 -21.70 -4.30 -5.73
C THR A 111 -22.58 -3.22 -5.08
N PRO A 112 -23.62 -2.69 -5.77
CA PRO A 112 -24.37 -1.53 -5.30
C PRO A 112 -25.01 -1.68 -3.91
N GLN A 113 -25.42 -2.90 -3.54
CA GLN A 113 -26.00 -3.19 -2.23
C GLN A 113 -25.00 -2.91 -1.10
N ILE A 114 -23.77 -3.39 -1.24
CA ILE A 114 -22.75 -3.18 -0.20
C ILE A 114 -22.28 -1.73 -0.14
N LEU A 115 -22.30 -1.01 -1.26
CA LEU A 115 -22.00 0.42 -1.27
C LEU A 115 -23.01 1.21 -0.41
N GLY A 116 -24.28 0.83 -0.45
CA GLY A 116 -25.31 1.38 0.43
C GLY A 116 -25.00 1.13 1.91
N ASP A 117 -24.66 -0.10 2.26
CA ASP A 117 -24.34 -0.50 3.64
C ASP A 117 -23.08 0.21 4.17
N VAL A 118 -22.02 0.31 3.36
CA VAL A 118 -20.78 1.02 3.71
C VAL A 118 -21.05 2.50 3.97
N ARG A 119 -21.88 3.15 3.16
CA ARG A 119 -22.30 4.54 3.39
C ARG A 119 -23.13 4.67 4.67
N GLY A 120 -24.02 3.71 4.94
CA GLY A 120 -24.74 3.62 6.20
C GLY A 120 -23.79 3.61 7.39
N GLU A 121 -22.80 2.70 7.39
CA GLU A 121 -21.76 2.62 8.42
C GLU A 121 -21.00 3.95 8.56
N MET A 122 -20.55 4.53 7.45
CA MET A 122 -19.81 5.79 7.46
C MET A 122 -20.60 6.92 8.13
N ARG A 123 -21.89 7.10 7.79
CA ARG A 123 -22.74 8.13 8.40
C ARG A 123 -22.86 7.93 9.91
N THR A 124 -23.23 6.71 10.34
CA THR A 124 -23.37 6.40 11.76
C THR A 124 -22.08 6.63 12.54
N VAL A 125 -20.93 6.25 11.99
CA VAL A 125 -19.64 6.37 12.68
C VAL A 125 -19.14 7.82 12.72
N LEU A 126 -19.33 8.58 11.64
CA LEU A 126 -18.79 9.92 11.48
C LEU A 126 -19.68 11.01 12.08
N ASP A 127 -21.01 10.85 12.06
CA ASP A 127 -21.91 11.80 12.74
C ASP A 127 -21.75 11.73 14.27
N ALA A 128 -21.42 10.55 14.79
CA ALA A 128 -21.27 10.32 16.23
C ALA A 128 -19.92 10.77 16.80
N GLN A 129 -18.90 11.02 15.96
CA GLN A 129 -17.53 11.25 16.41
C GLN A 129 -16.76 12.25 15.54
N LEU A 130 -15.97 13.10 16.19
CA LEU A 130 -14.91 13.87 15.53
C LEU A 130 -13.93 12.95 14.79
N TRP A 131 -13.40 13.42 13.65
CA TRP A 131 -12.38 12.74 12.85
C TRP A 131 -11.13 12.38 13.67
N LYS A 132 -11.10 11.15 14.18
CA LYS A 132 -9.98 10.60 14.96
C LYS A 132 -9.55 9.26 14.38
N LYS A 133 -8.30 8.86 14.65
CA LYS A 133 -7.78 7.53 14.29
C LYS A 133 -8.67 6.40 14.84
N THR A 134 -9.22 6.57 16.04
CA THR A 134 -10.14 5.61 16.67
C THR A 134 -11.48 5.48 15.94
N THR A 135 -11.92 6.55 15.28
CA THR A 135 -13.16 6.56 14.49
C THR A 135 -13.01 5.72 13.23
N LEU A 136 -11.86 5.81 12.54
CA LEU A 136 -11.55 4.98 11.37
C LEU A 136 -11.48 3.48 11.69
N TYR A 137 -11.19 3.12 12.94
CA TYR A 137 -11.21 1.73 13.42
C TYR A 137 -12.65 1.17 13.50
N GLN A 138 -13.66 2.02 13.66
CA GLN A 138 -15.07 1.61 13.73
C GLN A 138 -15.72 1.39 12.36
N LEU A 139 -15.06 1.80 11.27
CA LEU A 139 -15.47 1.49 9.89
C LEU A 139 -15.16 0.02 9.56
N LYS A 140 -15.84 -0.91 10.23
CA LYS A 140 -15.54 -2.35 10.24
C LYS A 140 -15.94 -3.04 8.94
N LEU A 141 -17.08 -2.68 8.37
CA LEU A 141 -17.54 -3.17 7.07
C LEU A 141 -16.63 -2.64 5.97
N LEU A 142 -16.29 -1.35 5.99
CA LEU A 142 -15.32 -0.80 5.05
C LEU A 142 -13.95 -1.48 5.17
N ASP A 143 -13.46 -1.74 6.38
CA ASP A 143 -12.21 -2.47 6.61
C ASP A 143 -12.24 -3.88 5.99
N SER A 144 -13.39 -4.57 6.10
CA SER A 144 -13.61 -5.89 5.49
C SER A 144 -13.62 -5.82 3.96
N VAL A 145 -14.30 -4.82 3.37
CA VAL A 145 -14.30 -4.56 1.92
C VAL A 145 -12.88 -4.36 1.40
N LEU A 146 -12.10 -3.50 2.06
CA LEU A 146 -10.72 -3.21 1.69
C LEU A 146 -9.85 -4.47 1.75
N LYS A 147 -10.01 -5.29 2.80
CA LYS A 147 -9.24 -6.52 2.97
C LYS A 147 -9.63 -7.58 1.94
N GLU A 148 -10.90 -7.67 1.56
CA GLU A 148 -11.36 -8.57 0.50
C GLU A 148 -10.87 -8.12 -0.88
N SER A 149 -10.92 -6.82 -1.17
CA SER A 149 -10.36 -6.25 -2.39
C SER A 149 -8.85 -6.55 -2.45
N GLN A 150 -8.13 -6.34 -1.36
CA GLN A 150 -6.71 -6.68 -1.25
C GLN A 150 -6.42 -8.19 -1.44
N ARG A 151 -7.30 -9.08 -0.97
CA ARG A 151 -7.18 -10.54 -1.14
C ARG A 151 -7.31 -10.93 -2.61
N LEU A 152 -8.27 -10.34 -3.30
CA LEU A 152 -8.55 -10.67 -4.69
C LEU A 152 -7.55 -10.04 -5.66
N HIS A 153 -7.18 -8.78 -5.40
CA HIS A 153 -6.44 -7.93 -6.33
C HIS A 153 -5.01 -7.74 -5.84
N THR A 154 -4.24 -8.83 -5.88
CA THR A 154 -2.83 -8.81 -5.48
C THR A 154 -1.99 -8.12 -6.53
N ARG A 155 -0.99 -7.34 -6.11
CA ARG A 155 -0.08 -6.62 -7.01
C ARG A 155 1.02 -7.51 -7.62
N ASP A 156 1.29 -8.63 -6.98
CA ASP A 156 2.32 -9.60 -7.37
C ASP A 156 1.73 -11.02 -7.26
N VAL A 157 2.35 -11.99 -7.93
CA VAL A 157 2.02 -13.43 -7.76
C VAL A 157 2.68 -14.05 -6.51
N ALA A 158 3.71 -13.40 -5.98
CA ALA A 158 4.44 -13.84 -4.78
C ALA A 158 5.12 -12.66 -4.06
N THR A 159 5.38 -12.82 -2.76
CA THR A 159 5.98 -11.81 -1.88
C THR A 159 7.16 -12.39 -1.07
N MET A 160 7.67 -11.62 -0.10
CA MET A 160 8.69 -12.06 0.87
C MET A 160 9.94 -12.68 0.21
N ARG A 161 10.41 -12.02 -0.86
CA ARG A 161 11.58 -12.45 -1.64
C ARG A 161 12.85 -12.49 -0.80
N ARG A 162 13.62 -13.58 -0.81
CA ARG A 162 14.87 -13.76 -0.05
C ARG A 162 15.95 -14.44 -0.87
N ILE A 163 17.20 -14.18 -0.51
CA ILE A 163 18.36 -15.00 -0.91
C ILE A 163 18.74 -15.81 0.32
N VAL A 164 18.87 -17.11 0.15
CA VAL A 164 19.27 -18.02 1.23
C VAL A 164 20.75 -17.83 1.51
N GLU A 165 21.10 -17.29 2.68
CA GLU A 165 22.50 -17.04 3.03
C GLU A 165 23.18 -18.33 3.49
N ASP A 166 22.55 -19.14 4.33
CA ASP A 166 23.04 -20.45 4.76
C ASP A 166 22.01 -21.54 4.43
N PRO A 167 22.43 -22.79 4.10
CA PRO A 167 21.48 -23.86 3.80
C PRO A 167 20.45 -24.04 4.92
N LEU A 168 19.17 -24.14 4.54
CA LEU A 168 18.06 -24.18 5.49
C LEU A 168 17.13 -25.34 5.15
N GLU A 169 16.88 -26.22 6.12
CA GLU A 169 15.85 -27.26 6.00
C GLU A 169 14.50 -26.71 6.45
N LEU A 170 13.48 -26.87 5.60
CA LEU A 170 12.11 -26.51 5.91
C LEU A 170 11.43 -27.63 6.72
N SER A 171 10.28 -27.32 7.32
CA SER A 171 9.53 -28.27 8.15
C SER A 171 9.05 -29.52 7.42
N ASP A 172 9.00 -29.48 6.09
CA ASP A 172 8.64 -30.62 5.23
C ASP A 172 9.86 -31.45 4.78
N GLY A 173 11.06 -31.13 5.28
CA GLY A 173 12.33 -31.77 4.92
C GLY A 173 12.98 -31.21 3.65
N THR A 174 12.38 -30.22 2.98
CA THR A 174 12.99 -29.59 1.81
C THR A 174 14.20 -28.75 2.22
N THR A 175 15.39 -29.07 1.69
CA THR A 175 16.60 -28.26 1.93
C THR A 175 16.75 -27.16 0.87
N LEU A 176 16.76 -25.91 1.32
CA LEU A 176 17.07 -24.75 0.50
C LEU A 176 18.60 -24.53 0.47
N PRO A 177 19.25 -24.56 -0.71
CA PRO A 177 20.70 -24.37 -0.79
C PRO A 177 21.09 -22.90 -0.64
N ARG A 178 22.32 -22.65 -0.17
CA ARG A 178 22.93 -21.31 -0.18
C ARG A 178 22.84 -20.69 -1.58
N GLY A 179 22.43 -19.43 -1.65
CA GLY A 179 22.26 -18.67 -2.88
C GLY A 179 20.91 -18.88 -3.59
N ALA A 180 20.06 -19.78 -3.11
CA ALA A 180 18.70 -19.92 -3.66
C ALA A 180 17.91 -18.62 -3.48
N TYR A 181 17.18 -18.23 -4.54
CA TYR A 181 16.24 -17.11 -4.50
C TYR A 181 14.84 -17.64 -4.23
N THR A 182 14.27 -17.31 -3.07
CA THR A 182 12.96 -17.82 -2.63
C THR A 182 11.93 -16.71 -2.55
N MET A 183 10.67 -17.09 -2.65
CA MET A 183 9.51 -16.20 -2.53
C MET A 183 8.32 -17.01 -1.98
N VAL A 184 7.38 -16.32 -1.33
CA VAL A 184 6.15 -16.94 -0.81
C VAL A 184 5.00 -16.63 -1.75
N SER A 185 4.36 -17.67 -2.27
CA SER A 185 3.24 -17.59 -3.22
C SER A 185 2.01 -16.93 -2.59
N PHE A 186 1.27 -16.15 -3.38
CA PHE A 186 -0.04 -15.64 -2.97
C PHE A 186 -1.20 -16.64 -3.16
N GLN A 187 -0.92 -17.89 -3.55
CA GLN A 187 -1.95 -18.92 -3.73
C GLN A 187 -2.83 -19.13 -2.49
N ASN A 188 -2.31 -18.93 -1.27
CA ASN A 188 -3.10 -19.00 -0.03
C ASN A 188 -4.29 -18.02 -0.04
N LEU A 189 -4.17 -16.86 -0.72
CA LEU A 189 -5.27 -15.90 -0.85
C LEU A 189 -6.42 -16.45 -1.70
N ARG A 190 -6.20 -17.53 -2.43
CA ARG A 190 -7.17 -18.23 -3.28
C ARG A 190 -7.42 -19.68 -2.84
N ASP A 191 -6.91 -20.09 -1.69
CA ASP A 191 -7.07 -21.45 -1.19
C ASP A 191 -8.48 -21.64 -0.62
N PRO A 192 -9.32 -22.55 -1.18
CA PRO A 192 -10.68 -22.78 -0.70
C PRO A 192 -10.75 -23.38 0.72
N SER A 193 -9.67 -23.99 1.21
CA SER A 193 -9.59 -24.48 2.59
C SER A 193 -9.42 -23.36 3.62
N ILE A 194 -8.89 -22.21 3.18
CA ILE A 194 -8.73 -21.00 3.99
C ILE A 194 -9.90 -20.04 3.77
N TYR A 195 -10.29 -19.84 2.50
CA TYR A 195 -11.31 -18.91 2.05
C TYR A 195 -12.36 -19.63 1.21
N PRO A 196 -13.52 -20.01 1.80
CA PRO A 196 -14.62 -20.59 1.04
C PRO A 196 -15.06 -19.68 -0.10
N ASP A 197 -15.38 -20.25 -1.27
CA ASP A 197 -15.64 -19.51 -2.50
C ASP A 197 -14.55 -18.45 -2.79
N PRO A 198 -13.28 -18.89 -2.98
CA PRO A 198 -12.14 -17.99 -2.98
C PRO A 198 -12.15 -17.00 -4.16
N ASP A 199 -12.84 -17.31 -5.25
CA ASP A 199 -12.92 -16.43 -6.41
C ASP A 199 -14.08 -15.43 -6.37
N VAL A 200 -14.94 -15.53 -5.36
CA VAL A 200 -16.06 -14.61 -5.16
C VAL A 200 -15.64 -13.47 -4.25
N PHE A 201 -15.93 -12.24 -4.67
CA PHE A 201 -15.84 -11.06 -3.82
C PHE A 201 -16.93 -11.11 -2.76
N ASN A 202 -16.55 -11.46 -1.53
CA ASN A 202 -17.43 -11.40 -0.37
C ASN A 202 -17.01 -10.23 0.54
N PRO A 203 -17.67 -9.08 0.44
CA PRO A 203 -17.26 -7.90 1.20
C PRO A 203 -17.41 -8.03 2.71
N ARG A 204 -18.23 -8.99 3.20
CA ARG A 204 -18.43 -9.25 4.63
C ARG A 204 -17.54 -10.36 5.18
N ARG A 205 -16.77 -11.06 4.33
CA ARG A 205 -15.93 -12.21 4.72
C ARG A 205 -15.13 -11.95 5.98
N PHE A 206 -14.38 -10.85 6.04
CA PHE A 206 -13.52 -10.55 7.16
C PHE A 206 -14.26 -9.92 8.34
N LEU A 207 -15.39 -9.24 8.09
CA LEU A 207 -16.30 -8.80 9.14
C LEU A 207 -16.86 -10.00 9.91
N ASP A 208 -17.35 -11.01 9.20
CA ASP A 208 -17.97 -12.20 9.79
C ASP A 208 -16.92 -13.08 10.49
N LEU A 209 -15.72 -13.23 9.90
CA LEU A 209 -14.61 -13.91 10.56
C LEU A 209 -14.21 -13.26 11.90
N ARG A 210 -14.34 -11.92 12.02
CA ARG A 210 -14.04 -11.20 13.27
C ARG A 210 -15.13 -11.34 14.34
N GLN A 211 -16.31 -11.85 13.99
CA GLN A 211 -17.38 -12.12 14.95
C GLN A 211 -17.20 -13.47 15.65
N GLN A 212 -16.31 -14.31 15.14
CA GLN A 212 -15.98 -15.58 15.79
C GLN A 212 -15.19 -15.31 17.08
N PRO A 213 -15.50 -16.00 18.19
CA PRO A 213 -14.80 -15.82 19.46
C PRO A 213 -13.27 -15.96 19.32
N GLY A 214 -12.53 -14.94 19.77
CA GLY A 214 -11.06 -14.92 19.73
C GLY A 214 -10.46 -14.48 18.38
N GLN A 215 -11.28 -14.09 17.40
CA GLN A 215 -10.83 -13.62 16.08
C GLN A 215 -11.01 -12.11 15.87
N GLU A 216 -11.41 -11.36 16.90
CA GLU A 216 -11.88 -9.97 16.83
C GLU A 216 -10.84 -9.01 16.20
N ASN A 217 -9.56 -9.34 16.38
CA ASN A 217 -8.42 -8.56 15.91
C ASN A 217 -7.60 -9.24 14.80
N ARG A 218 -7.91 -10.48 14.43
CA ARG A 218 -7.07 -11.26 13.49
C ARG A 218 -7.24 -10.83 12.04
N TRP A 219 -8.44 -10.39 11.65
CA TRP A 219 -8.78 -10.18 10.24
C TRP A 219 -9.01 -8.72 9.86
N GLN A 220 -8.36 -7.79 10.55
CA GLN A 220 -8.38 -6.39 10.15
C GLN A 220 -7.54 -6.21 8.87
N LEU A 221 -7.80 -5.18 8.07
CA LEU A 221 -7.01 -4.84 6.89
C LEU A 221 -5.50 -4.83 7.21
N VAL A 222 -5.15 -4.24 8.35
CA VAL A 222 -3.76 -4.10 8.84
C VAL A 222 -3.18 -5.38 9.47
N SER A 223 -3.99 -6.41 9.70
CA SER A 223 -3.54 -7.66 10.29
C SER A 223 -2.86 -8.53 9.24
N THR A 224 -1.65 -8.97 9.55
CA THR A 224 -0.83 -9.88 8.72
C THR A 224 -0.84 -11.28 9.31
N SER A 225 -0.88 -12.29 8.47
CA SER A 225 -0.75 -13.69 8.90
C SER A 225 -0.19 -14.56 7.77
N PRO A 226 0.22 -15.82 8.03
CA PRO A 226 0.59 -16.76 6.98
C PRO A 226 -0.52 -17.01 5.95
N GLU A 227 -1.79 -16.86 6.35
CA GLU A 227 -2.94 -16.97 5.47
C GLU A 227 -3.16 -15.71 4.62
N HIS A 228 -2.78 -14.53 5.13
CA HIS A 228 -3.03 -13.24 4.47
C HIS A 228 -1.77 -12.36 4.41
N LEU A 229 -1.06 -12.44 3.29
CA LEU A 229 0.30 -11.92 3.11
C LEU A 229 0.39 -10.58 2.36
N ALA A 230 -0.73 -9.89 2.14
CA ALA A 230 -0.74 -8.71 1.27
C ALA A 230 0.14 -7.55 1.76
N PHE A 231 0.29 -7.40 3.08
CA PHE A 231 1.26 -6.49 3.70
C PHE A 231 2.57 -7.18 4.08
N GLY A 232 2.85 -8.39 3.58
CA GLY A 232 3.94 -9.25 4.07
C GLY A 232 3.65 -9.79 5.47
N HIS A 233 4.63 -10.45 6.08
CA HIS A 233 4.49 -11.02 7.44
C HIS A 233 5.84 -11.11 8.16
N GLY A 234 5.79 -11.24 9.49
CA GLY A 234 6.96 -11.34 10.35
C GLY A 234 7.76 -10.03 10.47
N LEU A 235 9.08 -10.14 10.62
CA LEU A 235 10.00 -9.02 10.84
C LEU A 235 9.93 -7.94 9.75
N HIS A 236 9.54 -8.32 8.53
CA HIS A 236 9.48 -7.43 7.37
C HIS A 236 8.04 -7.17 6.91
N ALA A 237 7.06 -7.36 7.80
CA ALA A 237 5.70 -6.88 7.56
C ALA A 237 5.73 -5.37 7.28
N CYS A 238 4.89 -4.93 6.35
CA CYS A 238 4.85 -3.55 5.89
C CYS A 238 4.67 -2.59 7.08
N PRO A 239 5.65 -1.70 7.33
CA PRO A 239 5.56 -0.74 8.43
C PRO A 239 4.48 0.32 8.16
N GLY A 240 4.20 0.62 6.89
CA GLY A 240 3.21 1.61 6.47
C GLY A 240 1.76 1.15 6.48
N ARG A 241 1.45 -0.12 6.82
CA ARG A 241 0.09 -0.68 6.69
C ARG A 241 -1.00 0.10 7.44
N PHE A 242 -0.68 0.64 8.61
CA PHE A 242 -1.61 1.47 9.39
C PHE A 242 -1.83 2.84 8.76
N PHE A 243 -0.77 3.42 8.18
CA PHE A 243 -0.86 4.68 7.44
C PHE A 243 -1.74 4.48 6.20
N ALA A 244 -1.45 3.47 5.38
CA ALA A 244 -2.21 3.16 4.18
C ALA A 244 -3.69 2.87 4.48
N SER A 245 -3.99 2.06 5.51
CA SER A 245 -5.37 1.78 5.93
C SER A 245 -6.13 3.06 6.28
N ASN A 246 -5.53 3.95 7.07
CA ASN A 246 -6.17 5.21 7.44
C ASN A 246 -6.34 6.15 6.23
N GLU A 247 -5.30 6.29 5.41
CA GLU A 247 -5.30 7.12 4.21
C GLU A 247 -6.41 6.71 3.23
N VAL A 248 -6.50 5.41 2.91
CA VAL A 248 -7.53 4.88 2.00
C VAL A 248 -8.93 5.06 2.59
N LYS A 249 -9.13 4.81 3.90
CA LYS A 249 -10.44 5.00 4.53
C LYS A 249 -10.89 6.47 4.49
N VAL A 250 -10.00 7.41 4.80
CA VAL A 250 -10.29 8.86 4.72
C VAL A 250 -10.67 9.23 3.29
N ALA A 251 -9.89 8.81 2.31
CA ALA A 251 -10.17 9.07 0.89
C ALA A 251 -11.54 8.51 0.48
N LEU A 252 -11.86 7.26 0.87
CA LEU A 252 -13.14 6.64 0.57
C LEU A 252 -14.32 7.33 1.24
N CYS A 253 -14.19 7.81 2.47
CA CYS A 253 -15.25 8.60 3.09
C CYS A 253 -15.56 9.85 2.28
N HIS A 254 -14.56 10.61 1.85
CA HIS A 254 -14.78 11.77 1.00
C HIS A 254 -15.40 11.40 -0.36
N LEU A 255 -14.88 10.36 -1.01
CA LEU A 255 -15.35 9.96 -2.34
C LEU A 255 -16.80 9.42 -2.28
N LEU A 256 -17.12 8.56 -1.32
CA LEU A 256 -18.40 7.85 -1.29
C LEU A 256 -19.53 8.65 -0.63
N LEU A 257 -19.22 9.57 0.28
CA LEU A 257 -20.23 10.45 0.89
C LEU A 257 -20.52 11.68 0.03
N LYS A 258 -19.51 12.29 -0.61
CA LYS A 258 -19.71 13.50 -1.44
C LYS A 258 -20.21 13.20 -2.86
N TYR A 259 -20.09 11.95 -3.33
CA TYR A 259 -20.44 11.59 -4.70
C TYR A 259 -21.16 10.25 -4.79
N ASP A 260 -22.12 10.17 -5.72
CA ASP A 260 -22.65 8.92 -6.26
C ASP A 260 -21.77 8.45 -7.39
N TRP A 261 -21.53 7.15 -7.43
CA TRP A 261 -20.68 6.50 -8.40
C TRP A 261 -21.40 5.31 -9.01
N LYS A 262 -21.12 5.05 -10.28
CA LYS A 262 -21.40 3.77 -10.94
C LYS A 262 -20.36 3.50 -12.01
N LEU A 263 -20.17 2.23 -12.34
CA LEU A 263 -19.50 1.87 -13.60
C LEU A 263 -20.30 2.44 -14.78
N ALA A 264 -19.63 2.80 -15.87
CA ALA A 264 -20.34 3.24 -17.07
C ALA A 264 -21.22 2.13 -17.64
N ASP A 265 -22.29 2.50 -18.34
CA ASP A 265 -23.31 1.55 -18.77
C ASP A 265 -22.71 0.46 -19.69
N GLY A 266 -23.04 -0.80 -19.40
CA GLY A 266 -22.51 -1.97 -20.13
C GLY A 266 -21.09 -2.38 -19.75
N ILE A 267 -20.51 -1.81 -18.69
CA ILE A 267 -19.18 -2.17 -18.19
C ILE A 267 -19.29 -2.90 -16.85
N ASP A 268 -18.88 -4.18 -16.85
CA ASP A 268 -18.61 -4.93 -15.61
C ASP A 268 -17.31 -4.47 -14.95
N ARG A 269 -17.06 -4.91 -13.71
CA ARG A 269 -15.77 -4.67 -13.05
C ARG A 269 -14.61 -5.10 -13.98
N PRO A 270 -13.71 -4.18 -14.38
CA PRO A 270 -12.58 -4.54 -15.22
C PRO A 270 -11.69 -5.59 -14.55
N LYS A 271 -11.09 -6.47 -15.36
CA LYS A 271 -10.09 -7.42 -14.87
C LYS A 271 -8.79 -6.69 -14.59
N ASP A 272 -8.03 -7.20 -13.63
CA ASP A 272 -6.70 -6.66 -13.34
C ASP A 272 -5.76 -6.93 -14.53
N ILE A 273 -4.90 -5.96 -14.82
CA ILE A 273 -3.93 -6.05 -15.91
C ILE A 273 -2.70 -6.82 -15.43
N VAL A 274 -2.34 -7.88 -16.15
CA VAL A 274 -1.20 -8.73 -15.83
C VAL A 274 0.04 -8.31 -16.63
N TYR A 275 1.14 -8.04 -15.93
CA TYR A 275 2.45 -7.70 -16.47
C TYR A 275 3.52 -8.68 -15.96
N GLY A 276 3.55 -9.89 -16.52
CA GLY A 276 4.45 -10.95 -16.06
C GLY A 276 4.04 -11.43 -14.67
N SER A 277 4.89 -11.19 -13.66
CA SER A 277 4.59 -11.54 -12.26
C SER A 277 3.85 -10.45 -11.49
N GLU A 278 3.69 -9.26 -12.09
CA GLU A 278 3.02 -8.11 -11.49
C GLU A 278 1.60 -8.00 -12.05
N MET A 279 0.68 -7.50 -11.24
CA MET A 279 -0.72 -7.24 -11.59
C MET A 279 -1.09 -5.84 -11.11
N GLY A 280 -2.05 -5.19 -11.77
CA GLY A 280 -2.49 -3.85 -11.38
C GLY A 280 -3.89 -3.54 -11.86
N VAL A 281 -4.52 -2.55 -11.25
CA VAL A 281 -5.88 -2.12 -11.60
C VAL A 281 -5.90 -1.49 -13.00
N ASP A 282 -6.99 -1.72 -13.76
CA ASP A 282 -7.16 -1.07 -15.06
C ASP A 282 -7.45 0.43 -14.91
N GLY A 283 -6.43 1.25 -15.21
CA GLY A 283 -6.52 2.70 -15.18
C GLY A 283 -7.41 3.32 -16.28
N ASN A 284 -7.93 2.53 -17.23
CA ASN A 284 -8.86 3.00 -18.26
C ASN A 284 -10.33 2.74 -17.92
N ALA A 285 -10.61 2.20 -16.74
CA ALA A 285 -11.96 1.99 -16.24
C ALA A 285 -12.78 3.29 -16.30
N LYS A 286 -13.91 3.27 -17.02
CA LYS A 286 -14.80 4.43 -17.12
C LYS A 286 -15.87 4.35 -16.02
N VAL A 287 -15.93 5.39 -15.21
CA VAL A 287 -16.91 5.53 -14.13
C VAL A 287 -17.71 6.82 -14.33
N LEU A 288 -18.97 6.79 -13.93
CA LEU A 288 -19.85 7.94 -13.90
C LEU A 288 -19.98 8.41 -12.45
N PHE A 289 -19.90 9.71 -12.23
CA PHE A 289 -20.07 10.28 -10.90
C PHE A 289 -20.94 11.53 -10.92
N ARG A 290 -21.67 11.75 -9.83
CA ARG A 290 -22.40 12.99 -9.57
C ARG A 290 -22.21 13.41 -8.13
N ARG A 291 -22.11 14.72 -7.88
CA ARG A 291 -22.04 15.24 -6.51
C ARG A 291 -23.37 14.98 -5.79
N ARG A 292 -23.30 14.63 -4.51
CA ARG A 292 -24.45 14.43 -3.62
C ARG A 292 -24.64 15.65 -2.73
N GLU A 293 -25.83 15.76 -2.16
CA GLU A 293 -26.05 16.65 -1.02
C GLU A 293 -25.24 16.14 0.18
N GLU A 294 -24.58 17.06 0.88
CA GLU A 294 -23.70 16.70 1.98
C GLU A 294 -24.54 16.30 3.21
N GLU A 295 -24.53 15.00 3.52
CA GLU A 295 -25.23 14.44 4.68
C GLU A 295 -24.39 14.56 5.97
N VAL A 296 -23.06 14.58 5.83
CA VAL A 296 -22.08 14.62 6.93
C VAL A 296 -21.05 15.71 6.60
N PRO A 297 -20.71 16.61 7.54
CA PRO A 297 -19.64 17.59 7.34
C PRO A 297 -18.28 16.86 7.31
N LEU A 298 -17.59 16.96 6.18
CA LEU A 298 -16.32 16.28 5.87
C LEU A 298 -15.22 17.25 5.46
#